data_AF-A0A956C131-F1
#
_entry.id   AF-A0A956C131-F1
#
_cell.length_a   1.000
_cell.length_b   1.000
_cell.length_c   1.000
_cell.angle_alpha   90.00
_cell.angle_beta   90.00
_cell.angle_gamma   90.00
#
_symmetry.space_group_name_H-M   'P 1'
#
loop_
_entity.id
_entity.type
_entity.pdbx_description
1 polymer ?
#
loop_
_entity_poly.entity_id
_entity_poly.type
_entity_poly.pdbx_seq_one_letter_code
_entity_poly.pdbx_strand_id
1 'polypeptide(L)'
;MKQHNEHGPDNATTSLDGERRRKRSSDPLVALHYQLSHTRTAAELDALVVADPSGVVVAGAGSWPACEELAAYAPLLAVGAWAEVNDSVGSRVASLRAEVTVRPVLVGDLEVLLCARQRTDAPAPDLDGAAAGITRILSAA
;
A
#
# COMPACT_ATOMS: atom_id res chain seq x y z
N MET A 1 -7.28 -58.59 8.90
CA MET A 1 -6.93 -57.70 10.02
C MET A 1 -5.66 -56.94 9.63
N LYS A 2 -5.68 -55.61 9.73
CA LYS A 2 -4.60 -54.60 9.57
C LYS A 2 -4.34 -54.04 8.15
N GLN A 3 -5.05 -52.93 7.93
CA GLN A 3 -4.67 -51.78 7.10
C GLN A 3 -3.37 -51.13 7.61
N HIS A 4 -2.63 -50.43 6.75
CA HIS A 4 -1.82 -49.21 7.03
C HIS A 4 -1.31 -48.69 5.66
N ASN A 5 -2.02 -47.80 4.99
CA ASN A 5 -1.98 -46.32 5.11
C ASN A 5 -0.66 -45.71 4.61
N GLU A 6 -0.57 -45.48 3.30
CA GLU A 6 0.46 -44.64 2.69
C GLU A 6 -0.04 -43.18 2.66
N HIS A 7 0.50 -42.36 3.56
CA HIS A 7 0.33 -40.91 3.60
C HIS A 7 1.06 -40.29 2.39
N GLY A 8 0.30 -39.72 1.44
CA GLY A 8 0.86 -38.84 0.42
C GLY A 8 1.30 -37.50 1.02
N PRO A 9 2.40 -36.89 0.57
CA PRO A 9 2.88 -35.63 1.14
C PRO A 9 2.08 -34.43 0.61
N ASP A 10 1.62 -33.63 1.58
CA ASP A 10 1.35 -32.18 1.58
C ASP A 10 0.80 -31.48 0.33
N ASN A 11 -0.52 -31.36 0.31
CA ASN A 11 -1.30 -30.45 -0.56
C ASN A 11 -1.34 -28.98 -0.04
N ALA A 12 -0.30 -28.52 0.66
CA ALA A 12 -0.29 -27.16 1.22
C ALA A 12 0.10 -26.08 0.20
N THR A 13 0.75 -26.44 -0.90
CA THR A 13 1.31 -25.50 -1.89
C THR A 13 0.27 -24.95 -2.87
N THR A 14 -0.83 -25.66 -3.11
CA THR A 14 -1.83 -25.32 -4.15
C THR A 14 -2.77 -24.17 -3.76
N SER A 15 -2.93 -23.90 -2.46
CA SER A 15 -3.98 -22.99 -1.95
C SER A 15 -3.60 -21.51 -2.03
N LEU A 16 -2.32 -21.14 -1.89
CA LEU A 16 -1.87 -19.75 -1.96
C LEU A 16 -1.93 -19.18 -3.39
N ASP A 17 -1.59 -20.01 -4.38
CA ASP A 17 -1.70 -19.63 -5.80
C ASP A 17 -3.15 -19.51 -6.26
N GLY A 18 -4.04 -20.34 -5.72
CA GLY A 18 -5.49 -20.25 -5.93
C GLY A 18 -6.10 -18.97 -5.36
N GLU A 19 -5.70 -18.57 -4.15
CA GLU A 19 -6.14 -17.34 -3.49
C GLU A 19 -5.70 -16.08 -4.29
N ARG A 20 -4.43 -16.05 -4.74
CA ARG A 20 -3.89 -14.99 -5.63
C ARG A 20 -4.64 -14.89 -6.96
N ARG A 21 -5.14 -16.02 -7.49
CA ARG A 21 -5.92 -16.05 -8.74
C ARG A 21 -7.39 -15.66 -8.54
N ARG A 22 -7.95 -15.83 -7.34
CA ARG A 22 -9.36 -15.49 -7.02
C ARG A 22 -9.60 -14.00 -6.79
N LYS A 23 -8.58 -13.23 -6.41
CA LYS A 23 -8.69 -11.77 -6.20
C LYS A 23 -8.17 -10.98 -7.40
N ARG A 24 -8.78 -11.20 -8.58
CA ARG A 24 -8.54 -10.41 -9.78
C ARG A 24 -9.84 -9.75 -10.21
N SER A 25 -9.79 -8.45 -10.48
CA SER A 25 -10.93 -7.68 -10.99
C SER A 25 -10.50 -6.93 -12.24
N SER A 26 -11.42 -6.76 -13.20
CA SER A 26 -11.26 -5.83 -14.31
C SER A 26 -11.63 -4.40 -13.94
N ASP A 27 -12.28 -4.19 -12.80
CA ASP A 27 -12.49 -2.87 -12.21
C ASP A 27 -11.16 -2.40 -11.57
N PRO A 28 -10.56 -1.29 -12.05
CA PRO A 28 -9.29 -0.78 -11.55
C PRO A 28 -9.30 -0.46 -10.05
N LEU A 29 -10.39 0.07 -9.49
CA LEU A 29 -10.44 0.42 -8.06
C LEU A 29 -10.45 -0.83 -7.18
N VAL A 30 -11.19 -1.85 -7.59
CA VAL A 30 -11.19 -3.15 -6.90
C VAL A 30 -9.82 -3.83 -7.02
N ALA A 31 -9.21 -3.79 -8.22
CA ALA A 31 -7.89 -4.35 -8.45
C ALA A 31 -6.81 -3.65 -7.60
N LEU A 32 -6.86 -2.31 -7.50
CA LEU A 32 -6.00 -1.54 -6.61
C LEU A 32 -6.20 -1.95 -5.16
N HIS A 33 -7.45 -2.00 -4.68
CA HIS A 33 -7.71 -2.39 -3.30
C HIS A 33 -7.15 -3.79 -2.96
N TYR A 34 -7.27 -4.76 -3.86
CA TYR A 34 -6.66 -6.08 -3.69
C TYR A 34 -5.13 -6.05 -3.70
N GLN A 35 -4.53 -5.32 -4.64
CA GLN A 35 -3.09 -5.14 -4.71
C GLN A 35 -2.55 -4.52 -3.42
N LEU A 36 -3.15 -3.41 -2.97
CA LEU A 36 -2.76 -2.70 -1.75
C LEU A 36 -2.96 -3.56 -0.50
N SER A 37 -4.09 -4.27 -0.41
CA SER A 37 -4.35 -5.17 0.73
C SER A 37 -3.35 -6.32 0.79
N HIS A 38 -2.99 -6.89 -0.35
CA HIS A 38 -1.97 -7.94 -0.42
C HIS A 38 -0.60 -7.41 0.01
N THR A 39 -0.16 -6.28 -0.56
CA THR A 39 1.13 -5.66 -0.23
C THR A 39 1.20 -5.25 1.24
N ARG A 40 0.14 -4.61 1.77
CA ARG A 40 0.05 -4.22 3.17
C ARG A 40 0.26 -5.42 4.10
N THR A 41 -0.45 -6.52 3.86
CA THR A 41 -0.31 -7.73 4.70
C THR A 41 1.06 -8.37 4.53
N ALA A 42 1.60 -8.44 3.30
CA ALA A 42 2.89 -9.07 3.02
C ALA A 42 4.09 -8.31 3.63
N ALA A 43 3.98 -6.98 3.70
CA ALA A 43 5.01 -6.10 4.28
C ALA A 43 4.68 -5.67 5.72
N GLU A 44 3.66 -6.29 6.35
CA GLU A 44 3.22 -6.00 7.72
C GLU A 44 2.97 -4.51 8.02
N LEU A 45 2.40 -3.79 7.05
CA LEU A 45 2.14 -2.37 7.14
C LEU A 45 0.83 -2.06 7.87
N ASP A 46 0.80 -0.95 8.60
CA ASP A 46 -0.42 -0.48 9.24
C ASP A 46 -1.43 0.01 8.20
N ALA A 47 -0.95 0.75 7.20
CA ALA A 47 -1.74 1.25 6.08
C ALA A 47 -0.89 1.38 4.81
N LEU A 48 -1.52 1.22 3.66
CA LEU A 48 -0.94 1.48 2.34
C LEU A 48 -1.98 2.19 1.46
N VAL A 49 -1.62 3.34 0.90
CA VAL A 49 -2.54 4.26 0.24
C VAL A 49 -1.97 4.72 -1.09
N VAL A 50 -2.81 4.79 -2.10
CA VAL A 50 -2.58 5.61 -3.30
C VAL A 50 -3.42 6.85 -3.14
N ALA A 51 -2.76 8.01 -3.12
CA ALA A 51 -3.38 9.31 -3.08
C ALA A 51 -3.06 10.10 -4.34
N ASP A 52 -3.90 11.05 -4.70
CA ASP A 52 -3.53 12.04 -5.71
C ASP A 52 -2.59 13.12 -5.10
N PRO A 53 -1.98 13.99 -5.93
CA PRO A 53 -1.09 15.04 -5.43
C PRO A 53 -1.79 16.11 -4.59
N SER A 54 -3.13 16.14 -4.55
CA SER A 54 -3.90 17.04 -3.70
C SER A 54 -4.18 16.47 -2.29
N GLY A 55 -3.84 15.19 -2.08
CA GLY A 55 -4.00 14.50 -0.80
C GLY A 55 -5.33 13.77 -0.66
N VAL A 56 -6.01 13.45 -1.77
CA VAL A 56 -7.25 12.67 -1.77
C VAL A 56 -6.96 11.19 -1.95
N VAL A 57 -7.61 10.33 -1.16
CA VAL A 57 -7.50 8.86 -1.30
C VAL A 57 -8.10 8.41 -2.64
N VAL A 58 -7.26 7.80 -3.48
CA VAL A 58 -7.71 7.08 -4.69
C VAL A 58 -8.06 5.63 -4.33
N ALA A 59 -7.19 4.98 -3.56
CA ALA A 59 -7.41 3.64 -3.02
C ALA A 59 -6.59 3.43 -1.75
N GLY A 60 -7.08 2.62 -0.81
CA GLY A 60 -6.39 2.36 0.44
C GLY A 60 -6.61 0.95 0.98
N ALA A 61 -5.64 0.49 1.76
CA ALA A 61 -5.70 -0.69 2.59
C ALA A 61 -5.25 -0.34 4.01
N GLY A 62 -6.11 -0.60 5.00
CA GLY A 62 -5.94 -0.12 6.38
C GLY A 62 -7.29 0.33 6.95
N SER A 63 -7.28 0.93 8.13
CA SER A 63 -8.49 1.59 8.63
C SER A 63 -8.76 2.87 7.84
N TRP A 64 -10.04 3.18 7.62
CA TRP A 64 -10.43 4.39 6.89
C TRP A 64 -9.78 5.68 7.44
N PRO A 65 -9.78 5.94 8.77
CA PRO A 65 -9.14 7.14 9.32
C PRO A 65 -7.63 7.20 9.05
N ALA A 66 -6.95 6.05 9.04
CA ALA A 66 -5.54 6.00 8.71
C ALA A 66 -5.30 6.37 7.24
N CYS A 67 -6.08 5.80 6.34
CA CYS A 67 -5.94 6.09 4.91
C CYS A 67 -6.16 7.57 4.60
N GLU A 68 -7.21 8.16 5.17
CA GLU A 68 -7.52 9.59 5.03
C GLU A 68 -6.41 10.48 5.59
N GLU A 69 -5.91 10.17 6.79
CA GLU A 69 -4.80 10.92 7.37
C GLU A 69 -3.54 10.85 6.50
N LEU A 70 -3.15 9.64 6.07
CA LEU A 70 -1.97 9.47 5.23
C LEU A 70 -2.08 10.27 3.93
N ALA A 71 -3.23 10.21 3.25
CA ALA A 71 -3.45 10.95 2.02
C ALA A 71 -3.39 12.46 2.25
N ALA A 72 -4.06 12.97 3.29
CA ALA A 72 -4.09 14.41 3.58
C ALA A 72 -2.69 15.00 3.83
N TYR A 73 -1.79 14.23 4.47
CA TYR A 73 -0.41 14.67 4.73
C TYR A 73 0.57 14.29 3.61
N ALA A 74 0.20 13.41 2.68
CA ALA A 74 1.10 12.92 1.63
C ALA A 74 1.75 14.03 0.80
N PRO A 75 1.05 15.10 0.37
CA PRO A 75 1.68 16.19 -0.40
C PRO A 75 2.79 16.90 0.40
N LEU A 76 2.58 17.10 1.71
CA LEU A 76 3.54 17.73 2.62
C LEU A 76 4.75 16.83 2.94
N LEU A 77 4.58 15.53 2.76
CA LEU A 77 5.62 14.51 2.98
C LEU A 77 6.41 14.22 1.69
N ALA A 78 5.76 14.30 0.52
CA ALA A 78 6.39 14.12 -0.79
C ALA A 78 7.27 15.32 -1.16
N VAL A 79 6.81 16.54 -0.88
CA VAL A 79 7.55 17.77 -1.16
C VAL A 79 8.32 18.16 0.09
N GLY A 80 9.65 18.16 0.02
CA GLY A 80 10.52 18.67 1.11
C GLY A 80 10.37 20.18 1.41
N ALA A 81 9.31 20.84 0.93
CA ALA A 81 9.09 22.28 1.05
C ALA A 81 8.33 22.58 2.34
N TRP A 82 9.05 23.02 3.37
CA TRP A 82 8.47 23.40 4.68
C TRP A 82 8.44 24.91 4.88
N ALA A 83 8.49 25.68 3.80
CA ALA A 83 8.68 27.12 3.93
C ALA A 83 7.47 27.84 4.55
N GLU A 84 6.26 27.26 4.53
CA GLU A 84 5.03 27.98 4.94
C GLU A 84 4.04 27.15 5.77
N VAL A 85 4.51 26.12 6.48
CA VAL A 85 3.64 25.32 7.37
C VAL A 85 3.70 25.93 8.78
N ASN A 86 2.54 26.21 9.38
CA ASN A 86 2.46 26.68 10.77
C ASN A 86 3.04 25.65 11.76
N ASP A 87 3.46 26.11 12.95
CA ASP A 87 4.21 25.27 13.91
C ASP A 87 3.47 23.98 14.33
N SER A 88 2.14 24.01 14.45
CA SER A 88 1.36 22.84 14.88
C SER A 88 1.27 21.76 13.80
N VAL A 89 1.03 22.15 12.54
CA VAL A 89 1.07 21.22 11.41
C VAL A 89 2.50 20.72 11.18
N GLY A 90 3.51 21.58 11.40
CA GLY A 90 4.92 21.19 11.37
C GLY A 90 5.25 20.07 12.35
N SER A 91 4.78 20.15 13.60
CA SER A 91 4.97 19.09 14.60
C SER A 91 4.31 17.78 14.20
N ARG A 92 3.07 17.81 13.66
CA ARG A 92 2.38 16.57 13.24
C ARG A 92 3.08 15.90 12.06
N VAL A 93 3.49 16.68 11.06
CA VAL A 93 4.25 16.21 9.91
C VAL A 93 5.58 15.60 10.35
N ALA A 94 6.30 16.24 11.29
CA ALA A 94 7.55 15.72 11.83
C ALA A 94 7.36 14.34 12.49
N SER A 95 6.30 14.16 13.28
CA SER A 95 5.97 12.86 13.87
C SER A 95 5.64 11.81 12.79
N LEU A 96 4.83 12.17 11.78
CA LEU A 96 4.44 11.24 10.73
C LEU A 96 5.63 10.75 9.89
N ARG A 97 6.66 11.58 9.67
CA ARG A 97 7.85 11.18 8.90
C ARG A 97 8.61 10.00 9.48
N ALA A 98 8.55 9.79 10.79
CA ALA A 98 9.20 8.64 11.41
C ALA A 98 8.52 7.31 11.03
N GLU A 99 7.27 7.36 10.60
CA GLU A 99 6.41 6.18 10.41
C GLU A 99 5.88 6.06 8.97
N VAL A 100 5.97 7.13 8.17
CA VAL A 100 5.38 7.20 6.83
C VAL A 100 6.45 7.39 5.77
N THR A 101 6.43 6.49 4.78
CA THR A 101 7.18 6.63 3.53
C THR A 101 6.21 7.06 2.43
N VAL A 102 6.54 8.16 1.73
CA VAL A 102 5.79 8.62 0.56
C VAL A 102 6.68 8.53 -0.67
N ARG A 103 6.13 7.93 -1.73
CA ARG A 103 6.80 7.76 -3.01
C ARG A 103 5.92 8.27 -4.14
N PRO A 104 6.38 9.27 -4.92
CA PRO A 104 5.75 9.62 -6.18
C PRO A 104 5.85 8.46 -7.19
N VAL A 105 4.75 8.21 -7.90
CA VAL A 105 4.64 7.19 -8.94
C VAL A 105 3.99 7.84 -10.17
N LEU A 106 4.68 7.79 -11.30
CA LEU A 106 4.14 8.27 -12.58
C LEU A 106 3.33 7.18 -13.28
N VAL A 107 2.14 7.55 -13.72
CA VAL A 107 1.22 6.73 -14.52
C VAL A 107 0.82 7.54 -15.76
N GLY A 108 1.52 7.30 -16.87
CA GLY A 108 1.43 8.20 -18.03
C GLY A 108 1.92 9.60 -17.62
N ASP A 109 1.10 10.62 -17.87
CA ASP A 109 1.37 12.01 -17.50
C ASP A 109 0.80 12.39 -16.11
N LEU A 110 0.15 11.44 -15.41
CA LEU A 110 -0.41 11.65 -14.08
C LEU A 110 0.58 11.19 -13.01
N GLU A 111 0.71 11.99 -11.96
CA GLU A 111 1.44 11.59 -10.75
C GLU A 111 0.44 11.15 -9.68
N VAL A 112 0.76 10.05 -8.99
CA VAL A 112 0.09 9.62 -7.77
C VAL A 112 1.13 9.42 -6.66
N LEU A 113 0.70 9.51 -5.41
CA LEU A 113 1.52 9.32 -4.23
C LEU A 113 1.22 7.95 -3.60
N LEU A 114 2.21 7.07 -3.58
CA LEU A 114 2.15 5.82 -2.84
C LEU A 114 2.67 6.05 -1.42
N CYS A 115 1.79 5.86 -0.44
CA CYS A 115 2.05 6.19 0.96
C CYS A 115 1.94 4.92 1.82
N ALA A 116 2.99 4.59 2.55
CA ALA A 116 3.03 3.44 3.45
C ALA A 116 3.25 3.90 4.89
N ARG A 117 2.43 3.42 5.82
CA ARG A 117 2.69 3.56 7.26
C ARG A 117 3.18 2.25 7.86
N GLN A 118 4.25 2.35 8.61
CA GLN A 118 4.87 1.28 9.36
C GLN A 118 5.04 1.70 10.83
N ARG A 119 5.34 0.74 11.68
CA ARG A 119 5.77 1.02 13.06
C ARG A 119 7.08 1.80 13.05
N THR A 120 7.25 2.70 14.03
CA THR A 120 8.38 3.63 14.16
C THR A 120 9.77 2.98 14.13
N ASP A 121 9.88 1.70 14.52
CA ASP A 121 11.16 0.98 14.60
C ASP A 121 11.43 0.04 13.40
N ALA A 122 10.54 0.02 12.40
CA ALA A 122 10.69 -0.82 11.22
C ALA A 122 11.53 -0.12 10.12
N PRO A 123 12.34 -0.87 9.34
CA PRO A 123 13.06 -0.30 8.22
C PRO A 123 12.08 0.13 7.13
N ALA A 124 12.38 1.27 6.48
CA ALA A 124 11.57 1.79 5.36
C ALA A 124 11.19 0.67 4.37
N PRO A 125 9.90 0.50 4.04
CA PRO A 125 9.46 -0.58 3.18
C PRO A 125 9.97 -0.36 1.76
N ASP A 126 10.39 -1.44 1.10
CA ASP A 126 10.60 -1.41 -0.34
C ASP A 126 9.24 -1.37 -1.05
N LEU A 127 8.99 -0.24 -1.72
CA LEU A 127 7.75 0.03 -2.43
C LEU A 127 7.85 -0.21 -3.95
N ASP A 128 8.98 -0.72 -4.48
CA ASP A 128 9.18 -0.93 -5.94
C ASP A 128 8.13 -1.88 -6.52
N GLY A 129 7.94 -3.04 -5.89
CA GLY A 129 6.95 -4.01 -6.34
C GLY A 129 5.52 -3.49 -6.27
N ALA A 130 5.21 -2.69 -5.24
CA ALA A 130 3.92 -2.05 -5.06
C ALA A 130 3.65 -1.01 -6.16
N ALA A 131 4.61 -0.11 -6.39
CA ALA A 131 4.54 0.92 -7.42
C ALA A 131 4.38 0.32 -8.83
N ALA A 132 5.12 -0.74 -9.15
CA ALA A 132 4.98 -1.43 -10.42
C ALA A 132 3.58 -2.07 -10.60
N GLY A 133 3.02 -2.63 -9.53
CA GLY A 133 1.66 -3.18 -9.55
C GLY A 133 0.58 -2.12 -9.76
N ILE A 134 0.68 -1.00 -9.04
CA ILE A 134 -0.24 0.15 -9.16
C ILE A 134 -0.18 0.74 -10.56
N THR A 135 1.03 0.98 -11.08
CA THR A 135 1.25 1.51 -12.43
C THR A 135 0.57 0.63 -13.47
N ARG A 136 0.71 -0.70 -13.36
CA ARG A 136 0.08 -1.65 -14.28
C ARG A 136 -1.44 -1.57 -14.23
N ILE A 137 -2.03 -1.44 -13.04
CA ILE A 137 -3.49 -1.39 -12.88
C ILE A 137 -4.04 -0.07 -13.43
N LEU A 138 -3.43 1.06 -13.05
CA LEU A 138 -3.90 2.38 -13.45
C LEU A 138 -3.65 2.70 -14.93
N SER A 139 -2.60 2.16 -15.54
CA SER A 139 -2.34 2.34 -16.98
C SER A 139 -3.29 1.54 -17.87
N ALA A 140 -4.03 0.58 -17.31
CA ALA A 140 -5.00 -0.26 -18.01
C ALA A 140 -6.46 0.18 -17.80
N ALA A 141 -6.67 1.22 -17.00
CA ALA A 141 -7.96 1.85 -16.71
C ALA A 141 -8.33 2.84 -17.81
#